data_AF-A0A2P7SE59-F1
#
_entry.id   AF-A0A2P7SE59-F1
#
_cell.length_a   1.000
_cell.length_b   1.000
_cell.length_c   1.000
_cell.angle_alpha   90.00
_cell.angle_beta   90.00
_cell.angle_gamma   90.00
#
_symmetry.space_group_name_H-M   'P 1'
#
loop_
_entity.id
_entity.type
_entity.pdbx_description
1 polymer ?
#
loop_
_entity_poly.entity_id
_entity_poly.type
_entity_poly.pdbx_seq_one_letter_code
_entity_poly.pdbx_strand_id
1 'polypeptide(L)' 'MAIPEIQRGKIGSRSQRKAFATAEALASYAVAALPDAAKSAGQMVYCSNGASGQPCLAYSNGTSWLRITLGTAVSAT' A
#
# COMPACT_ATOMS: atom_id res chain seq x y z
N MET A 1 8.88 8.97 4.70
CA MET A 1 7.69 9.16 3.85
C MET A 1 6.76 10.13 4.56
N ALA A 2 6.59 11.35 4.04
CA ALA A 2 5.70 12.33 4.66
C ALA A 2 4.24 11.90 4.41
N ILE A 3 3.47 11.73 5.48
CA ILE A 3 2.00 11.64 5.41
C ILE A 3 1.53 12.98 4.85
N PRO A 4 0.74 13.02 3.76
CA PRO A 4 0.35 14.28 3.13
C PRO A 4 -0.35 15.17 4.15
N GLU A 5 0.22 16.37 4.36
CA GLU A 5 -0.28 17.35 5.31
C GLU A 5 -1.70 17.76 4.93
N ILE A 6 -2.66 17.32 5.72
CA ILE A 6 -4.05 17.74 5.57
C ILE A 6 -4.14 19.21 6.05
N GLN A 7 -4.05 20.14 5.10
CA GLN A 7 -4.13 21.58 5.36
C GLN A 7 -5.45 21.96 6.06
N ARG A 8 -5.33 22.51 7.27
CA ARG A 8 -6.44 22.82 8.19
C ARG A 8 -7.38 23.85 7.53
N GLY A 9 -8.63 23.47 7.31
CA GLY A 9 -9.70 24.36 6.81
C GLY A 9 -10.35 23.99 5.48
N LYS A 10 -9.82 23.02 4.72
CA LYS A 10 -10.37 22.63 3.39
C LYS A 10 -11.39 21.48 3.40
N ILE A 11 -11.73 20.94 4.57
CA ILE A 11 -12.39 19.65 4.61
C ILE A 11 -13.84 19.76 5.03
N GLY A 12 -14.70 20.08 4.06
CA GLY A 12 -16.06 19.56 4.12
C GLY A 12 -15.99 18.03 4.20
N SER A 13 -16.90 17.41 4.94
CA SER A 13 -16.93 15.96 5.22
C SER A 13 -16.75 15.06 3.98
N ARG A 14 -17.15 15.53 2.78
CA ARG A 14 -16.89 14.87 1.49
C ARG A 14 -15.40 14.79 1.12
N SER A 15 -14.63 15.85 1.32
CA SER A 15 -13.19 15.87 1.04
C SER A 15 -12.42 15.01 2.04
N GLN A 16 -12.91 14.88 3.28
CA GLN A 16 -12.36 14.00 4.34
C GLN A 16 -12.55 12.55 3.94
N ARG A 17 -13.78 12.18 3.54
CA ARG A 17 -14.11 10.83 3.07
C ARG A 17 -13.28 10.42 1.87
N LYS A 18 -13.09 11.30 0.89
CA LYS A 18 -12.29 10.99 -0.29
C LYS A 18 -10.81 10.81 0.04
N ALA A 19 -10.26 11.66 0.91
CA ALA A 19 -8.87 11.54 1.36
C ALA A 19 -8.64 10.24 2.13
N PHE A 20 -9.58 9.87 3.02
CA PHE A 20 -9.51 8.64 3.78
C PHE A 20 -9.67 7.39 2.88
N ALA A 21 -10.62 7.40 1.95
CA ALA A 21 -10.81 6.31 0.99
C ALA A 21 -9.57 6.11 0.09
N THR A 22 -8.84 7.19 -0.22
CA THR A 22 -7.58 7.08 -0.97
C THR A 22 -6.44 6.57 -0.08
N ALA A 23 -6.45 6.89 1.22
CA ALA A 23 -5.48 6.41 2.18
C ALA A 23 -5.68 4.93 2.59
N GLU A 24 -6.91 4.42 2.51
CA GLU A 24 -7.23 3.01 2.76
C GLU A 24 -6.75 2.11 1.62
N ALA A 25 -6.68 2.66 0.40
CA ALA A 25 -6.16 1.95 -0.75
C ALA A 25 -4.64 1.80 -0.62
N LEU A 26 -4.17 0.55 -0.66
CA LEU A 26 -2.75 0.27 -0.71
C LEU A 26 -2.14 0.85 -2.00
N ALA A 27 -1.02 1.53 -1.85
CA ALA A 27 -0.25 1.98 -3.01
C ALA A 27 0.20 0.77 -3.84
N SER A 28 0.10 0.90 -5.17
CA SER A 28 0.39 -0.16 -6.14
C SER A 28 1.74 0.08 -6.82
N TYR A 29 2.59 -0.94 -6.83
CA TYR A 29 3.92 -0.90 -7.46
C TYR A 29 4.22 -2.19 -8.22
N ALA A 30 5.03 -2.11 -9.28
CA ALA A 30 5.74 -3.28 -9.78
C ALA A 30 6.98 -3.54 -8.90
N VAL A 31 7.53 -4.76 -8.89
CA VAL A 31 8.74 -5.11 -8.11
C VAL A 31 9.88 -4.11 -8.33
N ALA A 32 10.12 -3.73 -9.60
CA ALA A 32 11.18 -2.79 -9.96
C ALA A 32 10.92 -1.34 -9.51
N ALA A 33 9.67 -1.01 -9.18
CA ALA A 33 9.26 0.32 -8.73
C ALA A 33 9.01 0.38 -7.22
N LEU A 34 9.28 -0.71 -6.49
CA LEU A 34 9.15 -0.72 -5.04
C LEU A 34 10.12 0.29 -4.42
N PRO A 35 9.67 1.09 -3.44
CA PRO A 35 10.56 1.98 -2.72
C PRO A 35 11.59 1.18 -1.91
N ASP A 36 12.68 1.86 -1.56
CA ASP A 36 13.72 1.29 -0.70
C ASP A 36 13.12 0.73 0.60
N ALA A 37 13.30 -0.57 0.83
CA ALA A 37 12.75 -1.28 1.98
C ALA A 37 13.19 -0.64 3.30
N ALA A 38 14.42 -0.15 3.39
CA ALA A 38 14.96 0.49 4.59
C ALA A 38 14.20 1.78 4.96
N LYS A 39 13.66 2.49 3.97
CA LYS A 39 12.88 3.73 4.16
C LYS A 39 11.38 3.48 4.35
N SER A 40 10.95 2.25 4.15
CA SER A 40 9.56 1.81 4.17
C SER A 40 9.29 0.75 5.24
N ALA A 41 10.17 0.59 6.24
CA ALA A 41 9.99 -0.37 7.32
C ALA A 41 8.60 -0.25 7.96
N GLY A 42 7.90 -1.38 8.11
CA GLY A 42 6.55 -1.43 8.67
C GLY A 42 5.41 -1.11 7.69
N GLN A 43 5.71 -0.75 6.44
CA GLN A 43 4.70 -0.43 5.44
C GLN A 43 4.24 -1.66 4.66
N MET A 44 3.00 -1.58 4.17
CA MET A 44 2.39 -2.57 3.28
C MET A 44 2.01 -1.91 1.95
N VAL A 45 2.21 -2.64 0.86
CA VAL A 45 1.88 -2.20 -0.50
C VAL A 45 1.31 -3.34 -1.31
N TYR A 46 0.53 -3.01 -2.33
CA TYR A 46 0.17 -3.97 -3.38
C TYR A 46 1.30 -4.02 -4.41
N CYS A 47 1.81 -5.22 -4.68
CA CYS A 47 2.81 -5.45 -5.71
C CYS A 47 2.17 -6.20 -6.88
N SER A 48 2.19 -5.63 -8.09
CA SER A 48 1.48 -6.20 -9.24
C SER A 48 2.12 -7.47 -9.81
N ASN A 49 3.40 -7.72 -9.55
CA ASN A 49 4.16 -8.84 -10.13
C ASN A 49 5.22 -9.45 -9.17
N GLY A 50 4.99 -9.39 -7.85
CA GLY A 50 5.96 -9.79 -6.83
C GLY A 50 6.03 -11.28 -6.49
N ALA A 51 4.95 -12.04 -6.70
CA ALA A 51 4.88 -13.46 -6.36
C ALA A 51 5.23 -14.32 -7.58
N SER A 52 6.51 -14.37 -7.95
CA SER A 52 6.96 -15.07 -9.17
C SER A 52 6.22 -14.58 -10.43
N GLY A 53 6.00 -13.26 -10.53
CA GLY A 53 5.25 -12.63 -11.62
C GLY A 53 3.76 -12.41 -11.35
N GLN A 54 3.22 -12.95 -10.25
CA GLN A 54 1.81 -12.75 -9.86
C GLN A 54 1.65 -11.59 -8.86
N PRO A 55 0.47 -10.96 -8.79
CA PRO A 55 0.21 -9.91 -7.82
C PRO A 55 0.20 -10.45 -6.39
N CYS A 56 0.71 -9.65 -5.45
CA CYS A 56 0.74 -10.00 -4.04
C CYS A 56 0.78 -8.78 -3.14
N LEU A 57 0.41 -9.00 -1.88
CA LEU A 57 0.63 -8.04 -0.82
C LEU A 57 2.09 -8.14 -0.34
N ALA A 58 2.78 -7.01 -0.24
CA ALA A 58 4.17 -6.95 0.20
C ALA A 58 4.31 -6.11 1.47
N TYR A 59 5.10 -6.60 2.42
CA TYR A 59 5.45 -5.93 3.67
C TYR A 59 6.95 -5.66 3.72
N SER A 60 7.36 -4.47 4.13
CA SER A 60 8.78 -4.18 4.35
C SER A 60 9.18 -4.41 5.80
N ASN A 61 10.16 -5.29 6.02
CA ASN A 61 10.78 -5.48 7.34
C ASN A 61 11.96 -4.51 7.61
N GLY A 62 12.14 -3.50 6.76
CA GLY A 62 13.27 -2.56 6.85
C GLY A 62 14.56 -3.04 6.21
N THR A 63 14.58 -4.23 5.61
CA THR A 63 15.72 -4.76 4.83
C THR A 63 15.28 -5.27 3.47
N SER A 64 14.17 -6.00 3.44
CA SER A 64 13.61 -6.62 2.25
C SER A 64 12.09 -6.45 2.23
N TRP A 65 11.55 -6.49 1.01
CA TRP A 65 10.12 -6.69 0.80
C TRP A 65 9.79 -8.18 0.90
N LEU A 66 8.92 -8.51 1.84
CA LEU A 66 8.44 -9.86 2.08
C LEU A 66 7.04 -10.01 1.49
N ARG A 67 6.81 -11.10 0.78
CA ARG A 67 5.46 -11.46 0.31
C ARG A 67 4.61 -11.91 1.49
N ILE A 68 3.41 -11.34 1.60
CA ILE A 68 2.34 -11.89 2.44
C ILE A 68 1.53 -12.87 1.61
N THR A 69 1.52 -14.13 2.05
CA THR A 69 0.69 -15.17 1.43
C THR A 69 -0.75 -15.00 1.90
N LEU A 70 -1.65 -14.70 0.97
CA LEU A 70 -3.08 -14.67 1.23
C LEU A 70 -3.66 -16.09 1.09
N GLY A 71 -4.66 -16.41 1.90
CA GLY A 71 -5.37 -17.68 1.82
C GLY A 71 -6.36 -17.75 0.65
N THR A 72 -7.35 -18.60 0.77
CA THR A 72 -8.45 -18.70 -0.20
C THR A 72 -9.22 -17.38 -0.29
N ALA A 73 -9.79 -17.11 -1.48
CA ALA A 73 -10.62 -15.93 -1.69
C ALA A 73 -11.81 -15.90 -0.71
N VAL A 74 -12.09 -14.73 -0.15
CA VAL A 74 -13.24 -14.51 0.76
C VAL A 74 -14.55 -14.41 -0.01
N SER A 75 -14.50 -13.91 -1.25
CA SER A 75 -15.58 -13.95 -2.25
C SER A 75 -14.97 -14.17 -3.63
N ALA A 76 -15.64 -14.95 -4.48
CA ALA A 76 -15.32 -15.09 -5.91
C ALA A 76 -16.35 -14.37 -6.79
N THR A 77 -17.23 -13.60 -6.16
CA THR A 77 -18.45 -13.03 -6.72
C THR A 77 -18.54 -11.56 -6.38
#